data_AF-A0A853DKZ9-F1
#
_entry.id   AF-A0A853DKZ9-F1
#
_cell.length_a   1.000
_cell.length_b   1.000
_cell.length_c   1.000
_cell.angle_alpha   90.00
_cell.angle_beta   90.00
_cell.angle_gamma   90.00
#
_symmetry.space_group_name_H-M   'P 1'
#
loop_
_entity.id
_entity.type
_entity.pdbx_description
1 polymer ?
#
loop_
_entity_poly.entity_id
_entity_poly.type
_entity_poly.pdbx_seq_one_letter_code
_entity_poly.pdbx_strand_id
1 'polypeptide(L)'
;MHFAPDTVDALEFAVELGNTAPGASRSGDDELPTPAELAQLLARNRYSGRKEETEAELADVHATRDLLRRVWSLDRDDAALAVNGILADAHALPYLLRHDGFDWHLHATSQDAPLAERIRVEVALALVDVIRARETDRLRVCAADDCTALLLDLSRNGSKRFCSVRCGNRVNMIAFRARKESGA
;
A
#
# COMPACT_ATOMS: atom_id res chain seq x y z
N MET A 1 -18.25 -1.64 7.63
CA MET A 1 -17.41 -0.75 6.81
C MET A 1 -17.43 -1.32 5.41
N HIS A 2 -17.67 -0.47 4.42
CA HIS A 2 -17.59 -0.85 3.01
C HIS A 2 -16.92 0.29 2.26
N PHE A 3 -15.64 0.13 1.94
CA PHE A 3 -15.02 0.90 0.87
C PHE A 3 -15.52 0.34 -0.47
N ALA A 4 -15.46 1.15 -1.52
CA ALA A 4 -15.72 0.64 -2.86
C ALA A 4 -14.67 -0.43 -3.24
N PRO A 5 -15.02 -1.43 -4.07
CA PRO A 5 -14.09 -2.52 -4.41
C PRO A 5 -12.75 -2.03 -4.97
N ASP A 6 -12.76 -1.03 -5.84
CA ASP A 6 -11.57 -0.40 -6.41
C ASP A 6 -10.70 0.31 -5.35
N THR A 7 -11.32 0.91 -4.35
CA THR A 7 -10.60 1.47 -3.18
C THR A 7 -9.89 0.36 -2.40
N VAL A 8 -10.55 -0.78 -2.18
CA VAL A 8 -9.93 -1.92 -1.50
C VAL A 8 -8.75 -2.46 -2.31
N ASP A 9 -8.93 -2.67 -3.60
CA ASP A 9 -7.89 -3.18 -4.49
C ASP A 9 -6.67 -2.24 -4.51
N ALA A 10 -6.87 -0.92 -4.59
CA ALA A 10 -5.79 0.06 -4.55
C ALA A 10 -5.05 0.08 -3.20
N LEU A 11 -5.77 -0.04 -2.07
CA LEU A 11 -5.15 -0.12 -0.74
C LEU A 11 -4.37 -1.42 -0.55
N GLU A 12 -4.89 -2.56 -1.03
CA GLU A 12 -4.20 -3.84 -0.98
C GLU A 12 -2.94 -3.82 -1.84
N PHE A 13 -3.02 -3.25 -3.05
CA PHE A 13 -1.85 -3.03 -3.91
C PHE A 13 -0.81 -2.13 -3.23
N ALA A 14 -1.21 -1.03 -2.59
CA ALA A 14 -0.29 -0.16 -1.87
C ALA A 14 0.44 -0.89 -0.72
N VAL A 15 -0.27 -1.77 0.00
CA VAL A 15 0.35 -2.65 1.01
C VAL A 15 1.34 -3.62 0.37
N GLU A 16 0.96 -4.26 -0.74
CA GLU A 16 1.83 -5.22 -1.41
C GLU A 16 3.10 -4.57 -1.95
N LEU A 17 2.96 -3.47 -2.71
CA LEU A 17 4.08 -2.68 -3.22
C LEU A 17 4.94 -2.17 -2.06
N GLY A 18 4.32 -1.57 -1.05
CA GLY A 18 5.00 -1.06 0.15
C GLY A 18 5.78 -2.14 0.91
N ASN A 19 5.32 -3.38 0.88
CA ASN A 19 5.93 -4.49 1.61
C ASN A 19 7.03 -5.22 0.85
N THR A 20 7.33 -4.81 -0.39
CA THR A 20 8.55 -5.25 -1.08
C THR A 20 9.82 -4.64 -0.49
N ALA A 21 9.71 -3.55 0.26
CA ALA A 21 10.87 -2.87 0.85
C ALA A 21 11.60 -3.77 1.88
N PRO A 22 12.94 -3.70 1.99
CA PRO A 22 13.75 -4.57 2.85
C PRO A 22 13.25 -4.72 4.29
N GLY A 23 12.90 -3.60 4.95
CA GLY A 23 12.43 -3.62 6.34
C GLY A 23 11.01 -4.19 6.52
N ALA A 24 10.28 -4.44 5.44
CA ALA A 24 8.91 -4.94 5.43
C ALA A 24 8.79 -6.34 4.83
N SER A 25 9.75 -6.72 4.00
CA SER A 25 9.77 -7.96 3.24
C SER A 25 10.00 -9.18 4.11
N ARG A 26 9.75 -10.37 3.56
CA ARG A 26 9.93 -11.63 4.28
C ARG A 26 11.37 -12.10 4.26
N SER A 27 12.10 -11.76 3.20
CA SER A 27 13.53 -12.04 3.02
C SER A 27 14.41 -11.11 3.85
N GLY A 28 13.97 -9.87 4.09
CA GLY A 28 14.82 -8.79 4.60
C GLY A 28 15.56 -8.03 3.49
N ASP A 29 15.40 -8.46 2.24
CA ASP A 29 15.94 -7.82 1.05
C ASP A 29 14.84 -7.04 0.30
N ASP A 30 15.21 -6.25 -0.70
CA ASP A 30 14.23 -5.67 -1.61
C ASP A 30 13.63 -6.79 -2.46
N GLU A 31 12.32 -7.03 -2.34
CA GLU A 31 11.56 -8.03 -3.11
C GLU A 31 11.04 -7.47 -4.45
N LEU A 32 11.53 -6.30 -4.87
CA LEU A 32 11.30 -5.71 -6.20
C LEU A 32 12.62 -5.25 -6.88
N PRO A 33 13.65 -6.11 -7.03
CA PRO A 33 14.95 -5.67 -7.52
C PRO A 33 15.06 -5.49 -9.04
N THR A 34 14.12 -5.99 -9.85
CA THR A 34 14.20 -5.93 -11.32
C THR A 34 12.87 -5.54 -11.99
N PRO A 35 12.92 -5.02 -13.25
CA PRO A 35 11.71 -4.74 -14.02
C PRO A 35 10.82 -5.98 -14.23
N ALA A 36 11.40 -7.18 -14.28
CA ALA A 36 10.65 -8.42 -14.42
C ALA A 36 9.81 -8.76 -13.18
N GLU A 37 10.32 -8.48 -11.97
CA GLU A 37 9.52 -8.65 -10.75
C GLU A 37 8.44 -7.58 -10.61
N LEU A 38 8.71 -6.36 -11.10
CA LEU A 38 7.69 -5.32 -11.23
C LEU A 38 6.58 -5.75 -12.19
N ALA A 39 6.91 -6.27 -13.37
CA ALA A 39 5.91 -6.80 -14.31
C ALA A 39 5.04 -7.89 -13.66
N GLN A 40 5.65 -8.80 -12.89
CA GLN A 40 4.92 -9.83 -12.14
C GLN A 40 4.00 -9.24 -11.06
N LEU A 41 4.43 -8.17 -10.37
CA LEU A 41 3.62 -7.46 -9.36
C LEU A 41 2.42 -6.76 -9.98
N LEU A 42 2.62 -6.12 -11.12
CA LEU A 42 1.53 -5.46 -11.84
C LEU A 42 0.53 -6.49 -12.38
N ALA A 43 1.01 -7.61 -12.94
CA ALA A 43 0.16 -8.64 -13.52
C ALA A 43 -0.77 -9.30 -12.49
N ARG A 44 -0.24 -9.69 -11.32
CA ARG A 44 -1.04 -10.32 -10.26
C ARG A 44 -2.07 -9.37 -9.63
N ASN A 45 -1.82 -8.07 -9.68
CA ASN A 45 -2.74 -7.02 -9.24
C ASN A 45 -3.63 -6.49 -10.37
N ARG A 46 -3.58 -7.09 -11.57
CA ARG A 46 -4.38 -6.68 -12.75
C ARG A 46 -4.19 -5.19 -13.10
N TYR A 47 -3.01 -4.65 -12.83
CA TYR A 47 -2.68 -3.25 -13.10
C TYR A 47 -2.55 -3.06 -14.61
N SER A 48 -3.26 -2.11 -15.20
CA SER A 48 -3.22 -1.84 -16.65
C SER A 48 -2.50 -0.54 -16.99
N GLY A 49 -2.49 -0.16 -18.27
CA GLY A 49 -1.81 1.03 -18.77
C GLY A 49 -0.48 0.80 -19.44
N ARG A 50 0.15 1.92 -19.79
CA ARG A 50 1.52 1.98 -20.29
C ARG A 50 2.49 1.39 -19.26
N LYS A 51 3.32 0.46 -19.73
CA LYS A 51 4.42 -0.18 -19.00
C LYS A 51 5.62 -0.15 -19.92
N GLU A 52 6.71 0.45 -19.47
CA GLU A 52 7.94 0.53 -20.26
C GLU A 52 8.87 -0.65 -19.98
N GLU A 53 8.73 -1.30 -18.82
CA GLU A 53 9.55 -2.43 -18.36
C GLU A 53 11.04 -2.10 -18.35
N THR A 54 11.38 -0.86 -17.94
CA THR A 54 12.75 -0.35 -17.88
C THR A 54 13.23 -0.16 -16.44
N GLU A 55 14.55 -0.08 -16.27
CA GLU A 55 15.17 0.27 -14.98
C GLU A 55 14.77 1.67 -14.48
N ALA A 56 14.52 2.61 -15.41
CA ALA A 56 14.05 3.95 -15.06
C ALA A 56 12.63 3.91 -14.49
N GLU A 57 11.72 3.17 -15.13
CA GLU A 57 10.36 2.96 -14.62
C GLU A 57 10.37 2.27 -13.25
N LEU A 58 11.24 1.26 -13.06
CA LEU A 58 11.42 0.62 -11.77
C LEU A 58 11.87 1.60 -10.68
N ALA A 59 12.86 2.45 -10.97
CA ALA A 59 13.35 3.45 -10.03
C ALA A 59 12.24 4.46 -9.63
N ASP A 60 11.40 4.88 -10.57
CA ASP A 60 10.26 5.75 -10.30
C ASP A 60 9.18 5.05 -9.44
N VAL A 61 8.98 3.74 -9.66
CA VAL A 61 8.09 2.92 -8.82
C VAL A 61 8.67 2.74 -7.42
N HIS A 62 9.99 2.59 -7.25
CA HIS A 62 10.61 2.58 -5.91
C HIS A 62 10.44 3.91 -5.18
N ALA A 63 10.63 5.04 -5.88
CA ALA A 63 10.37 6.36 -5.29
C ALA A 63 8.90 6.52 -4.87
N THR A 64 7.99 6.01 -5.69
CA THR A 64 6.55 5.94 -5.38
C THR A 64 6.27 5.05 -4.17
N ARG A 65 6.87 3.85 -4.10
CA ARG A 65 6.76 2.95 -2.95
C ARG A 65 7.14 3.65 -1.66
N ASP A 66 8.27 4.35 -1.65
CA ASP A 66 8.75 5.06 -0.46
C ASP A 66 7.86 6.23 -0.08
N LEU A 67 7.34 6.98 -1.06
CA LEU A 67 6.34 8.02 -0.84
C LEU A 67 5.08 7.45 -0.18
N LEU A 68 4.50 6.39 -0.75
CA LEU A 68 3.27 5.79 -0.24
C LEU A 68 3.47 5.22 1.17
N ARG A 69 4.61 4.59 1.46
CA ARG A 69 4.96 4.13 2.81
C ARG A 69 5.00 5.27 3.84
N ARG A 70 5.52 6.44 3.44
CA ARG A 70 5.51 7.64 4.29
C ARG A 70 4.08 8.12 4.53
N VAL A 71 3.30 8.33 3.45
CA VAL A 71 1.92 8.82 3.54
C VAL A 71 1.04 7.89 4.39
N TRP A 72 1.22 6.58 4.25
CA TRP A 72 0.50 5.56 5.01
C TRP A 72 0.67 5.69 6.54
N SER A 73 1.77 6.30 6.99
CA SER A 73 2.12 6.41 8.41
C SER A 73 1.83 7.80 8.99
N LEU A 74 1.30 8.72 8.18
CA LEU A 74 0.93 10.06 8.64
C LEU A 74 -0.36 10.01 9.46
N ASP A 75 -0.55 11.01 10.32
CA ASP A 75 -1.86 11.25 10.90
C ASP A 75 -2.86 11.72 9.82
N ARG A 76 -4.14 11.78 10.18
CA ARG A 76 -5.22 12.02 9.23
C ARG A 76 -5.11 13.37 8.51
N ASP A 77 -4.67 14.42 9.20
CA ASP A 77 -4.65 15.77 8.63
C ASP A 77 -3.39 15.95 7.76
N ASP A 78 -2.26 15.43 8.20
CA ASP A 78 -1.03 15.40 7.39
C ASP A 78 -1.18 14.49 6.16
N ALA A 79 -1.86 13.34 6.28
CA ALA A 79 -2.17 12.47 5.15
C ALA A 79 -3.05 13.19 4.13
N ALA A 80 -4.02 14.01 4.57
CA ALA A 80 -4.86 14.80 3.67
C ALA A 80 -4.05 15.82 2.87
N LEU A 81 -3.09 16.51 3.51
CA LEU A 81 -2.20 17.44 2.83
C LEU A 81 -1.32 16.73 1.79
N ALA A 82 -0.74 15.58 2.16
CA ALA A 82 0.11 14.81 1.25
C ALA A 82 -0.68 14.24 0.05
N VAL A 83 -1.88 13.70 0.28
CA VAL A 83 -2.78 13.20 -0.76
C VAL A 83 -3.18 14.33 -1.72
N ASN A 84 -3.51 15.51 -1.20
CA ASN A 84 -3.84 16.66 -2.04
C ASN A 84 -2.64 17.10 -2.91
N GLY A 85 -1.43 17.07 -2.36
CA GLY A 85 -0.20 17.35 -3.11
C GLY A 85 -0.02 16.38 -4.28
N ILE A 86 -0.14 15.07 -4.02
CA ILE A 86 -0.04 14.02 -5.06
C ILE A 86 -1.04 14.27 -6.20
N LEU A 87 -2.30 14.54 -5.85
CA LEU A 87 -3.36 14.75 -6.85
C LEU A 87 -3.14 16.05 -7.64
N ALA A 88 -2.68 17.12 -6.98
CA ALA A 88 -2.39 18.39 -7.63
C ALA A 88 -1.21 18.28 -8.60
N ASP A 89 -0.12 17.63 -8.18
CA ASP A 89 1.10 17.46 -8.99
C ASP A 89 0.85 16.63 -10.25
N ALA A 90 -0.03 15.63 -10.17
CA ALA A 90 -0.43 14.80 -11.30
C ALA A 90 -1.52 15.45 -12.18
N HIS A 91 -1.98 16.66 -11.85
CA HIS A 91 -3.14 17.28 -12.48
C HIS A 91 -4.37 16.34 -12.54
N ALA A 92 -4.57 15.57 -11.46
CA ALA A 92 -5.56 14.52 -11.41
C ALA A 92 -6.98 15.09 -11.57
N LEU A 93 -7.68 14.63 -12.60
CA LEU A 93 -9.07 14.98 -12.88
C LEU A 93 -9.93 13.72 -12.78
N PRO A 94 -10.64 13.48 -11.68
CA PRO A 94 -11.38 12.23 -11.51
C PRO A 94 -12.53 12.05 -12.51
N TYR A 95 -12.66 10.85 -13.06
CA TYR A 95 -13.73 10.42 -13.96
C TYR A 95 -14.06 8.93 -13.75
N LEU A 96 -15.25 8.52 -14.16
CA LEU A 96 -15.67 7.12 -14.10
C LEU A 96 -15.29 6.38 -15.38
N LEU A 97 -14.73 5.19 -15.22
CA LEU A 97 -14.38 4.30 -16.34
C LEU A 97 -14.81 2.86 -16.01
N ARG A 98 -15.01 2.05 -17.05
CA ARG A 98 -15.29 0.63 -16.94
C ARG A 98 -14.40 -0.14 -17.91
N HIS A 99 -13.47 -0.95 -17.39
CA HIS A 99 -12.47 -1.70 -18.16
C HIS A 99 -11.84 -2.81 -17.30
N ASP A 100 -11.05 -3.70 -17.91
CA ASP A 100 -10.27 -4.76 -17.24
C ASP A 100 -11.06 -5.71 -16.32
N GLY A 101 -12.35 -5.93 -16.63
CA GLY A 101 -13.23 -6.78 -15.83
C GLY A 101 -13.75 -6.13 -14.55
N PHE A 102 -13.45 -4.85 -14.32
CA PHE A 102 -14.05 -4.03 -13.28
C PHE A 102 -15.30 -3.32 -13.81
N ASP A 103 -16.32 -3.15 -12.96
CA ASP A 103 -17.47 -2.29 -13.26
C ASP A 103 -17.06 -0.80 -13.18
N TRP A 104 -18.01 0.14 -13.11
CA TRP A 104 -17.71 1.56 -12.92
C TRP A 104 -16.80 1.81 -11.71
N HIS A 105 -15.62 2.37 -11.95
CA HIS A 105 -14.64 2.71 -10.92
C HIS A 105 -13.93 4.03 -11.24
N LEU A 106 -13.30 4.62 -10.23
CA LEU A 106 -12.69 5.94 -10.33
C LEU A 106 -11.30 5.86 -11.00
N HIS A 107 -11.07 6.72 -11.98
CA HIS A 107 -9.76 6.99 -12.58
C HIS A 107 -9.47 8.49 -12.51
N ALA A 108 -8.20 8.88 -12.48
CA ALA A 108 -7.83 10.30 -12.59
C ALA A 108 -6.52 10.54 -13.37
N THR A 109 -6.05 9.55 -14.11
CA THR A 109 -4.85 9.62 -14.97
C THR A 109 -5.13 9.01 -16.34
N SER A 110 -4.50 9.53 -17.39
CA SER A 110 -4.57 8.95 -18.73
C SER A 110 -4.02 7.53 -18.77
N GLN A 111 -4.46 6.71 -19.75
CA GLN A 111 -3.89 5.37 -19.94
C GLN A 111 -2.40 5.40 -20.31
N ASP A 112 -1.95 6.49 -20.94
CA ASP A 112 -0.56 6.72 -21.37
C ASP A 112 0.32 7.40 -20.31
N ALA A 113 -0.25 7.75 -19.15
CA ALA A 113 0.50 8.37 -18.06
C ALA A 113 1.60 7.42 -17.55
N PRO A 114 2.76 7.96 -17.08
CA PRO A 114 3.82 7.14 -16.50
C PRO A 114 3.29 6.24 -15.36
N LEU A 115 3.75 5.00 -15.32
CA LEU A 115 3.25 3.99 -14.37
C LEU A 115 3.30 4.48 -12.91
N ALA A 116 4.40 5.10 -12.50
CA ALA A 116 4.59 5.64 -11.16
C ALA A 116 3.57 6.76 -10.81
N GLU A 117 3.20 7.61 -11.78
CA GLU A 117 2.16 8.62 -11.60
C GLU A 117 0.79 7.97 -11.40
N ARG A 118 0.44 6.99 -12.25
CA ARG A 118 -0.81 6.23 -12.11
C ARG A 118 -0.95 5.57 -10.75
N ILE A 119 0.11 4.89 -10.28
CA ILE A 119 0.13 4.26 -8.95
C ILE A 119 -0.12 5.29 -7.85
N ARG A 120 0.58 6.42 -7.89
CA ARG A 120 0.42 7.48 -6.89
C ARG A 120 -1.00 8.02 -6.88
N VAL A 121 -1.59 8.28 -8.04
CA VAL A 121 -2.93 8.85 -8.14
C VAL A 121 -4.02 7.86 -7.72
N GLU A 122 -3.97 6.61 -8.19
CA GLU A 122 -4.97 5.59 -7.83
C GLU A 122 -4.95 5.32 -6.32
N VAL A 123 -3.77 5.19 -5.71
CA VAL A 123 -3.65 5.03 -4.25
C VAL A 123 -4.09 6.30 -3.52
N ALA A 124 -3.76 7.50 -4.03
CA ALA A 124 -4.21 8.76 -3.43
C ALA A 124 -5.75 8.88 -3.43
N LEU A 125 -6.43 8.49 -4.50
CA LEU A 125 -7.90 8.45 -4.56
C LEU A 125 -8.48 7.48 -3.51
N ALA A 126 -7.88 6.30 -3.35
CA ALA A 126 -8.30 5.36 -2.32
C ALA A 126 -8.10 5.92 -0.90
N LEU A 127 -7.00 6.66 -0.66
CA LEU A 127 -6.73 7.32 0.61
C LEU A 127 -7.71 8.48 0.88
N VAL A 128 -8.22 9.18 -0.15
CA VAL A 128 -9.29 10.18 0.02
C VAL A 128 -10.51 9.55 0.71
N ASP A 129 -10.92 8.35 0.29
CA ASP A 129 -12.07 7.66 0.86
C ASP A 129 -11.82 7.24 2.32
N VAL A 130 -10.65 6.71 2.63
CA VAL A 130 -10.23 6.39 4.00
C VAL A 130 -10.28 7.62 4.91
N ILE A 131 -9.69 8.73 4.45
CA ILE A 131 -9.59 9.98 5.21
C ILE A 131 -11.00 10.56 5.47
N ARG A 132 -11.85 10.60 4.44
CA ARG A 132 -13.23 11.11 4.54
C ARG A 132 -14.10 10.24 5.43
N ALA A 133 -13.89 8.92 5.41
CA ALA A 133 -14.57 7.97 6.28
C ALA A 133 -14.11 8.02 7.75
N ARG A 134 -13.00 8.72 8.05
CA ARG A 134 -12.35 8.75 9.38
C ARG A 134 -11.83 7.38 9.81
N GLU A 135 -11.24 6.65 8.86
CA GLU A 135 -10.84 5.25 9.05
C GLU A 135 -9.32 5.03 8.90
N THR A 136 -8.53 6.10 9.11
CA THR A 136 -7.06 6.07 9.04
C THR A 136 -6.44 5.10 10.04
N ASP A 137 -7.10 4.80 11.15
CA ASP A 137 -6.64 3.82 12.16
C ASP A 137 -6.53 2.38 11.61
N ARG A 138 -7.09 2.11 10.43
CA ARG A 138 -6.96 0.82 9.72
C ARG A 138 -5.68 0.71 8.92
N LEU A 139 -5.01 1.82 8.67
CA LEU A 139 -3.74 1.92 8.00
C LEU A 139 -2.68 2.01 9.08
N ARG A 140 -1.90 0.95 9.25
CA ARG A 140 -0.88 0.88 10.31
C ARG A 140 0.41 0.30 9.77
N VAL A 141 1.45 0.38 10.59
CA VAL A 141 2.66 -0.41 10.45
C VAL A 141 2.56 -1.63 11.38
N CYS A 142 3.20 -2.73 11.01
CA CYS A 142 3.28 -3.95 11.80
C CYS A 142 3.79 -3.65 13.21
N ALA A 143 3.11 -4.18 14.23
CA ALA A 143 3.49 -3.98 15.62
C ALA A 143 4.62 -4.91 16.12
N ALA A 144 5.39 -5.53 15.22
CA ALA A 144 6.57 -6.31 15.59
C ALA A 144 7.81 -5.39 15.45
N ASP A 145 8.66 -5.37 16.48
CA ASP A 145 9.74 -4.38 16.64
C ASP A 145 10.73 -4.30 15.47
N ASP A 146 10.94 -5.41 14.77
CA ASP A 146 11.85 -5.56 13.63
C ASP A 146 11.11 -5.65 12.28
N CYS A 147 9.90 -5.11 12.18
CA CYS A 147 9.09 -5.16 10.95
C CYS A 147 8.41 -3.82 10.66
N THR A 148 8.74 -3.25 9.50
CA THR A 148 8.17 -1.99 9.00
C THR A 148 7.10 -2.21 7.92
N ALA A 149 6.50 -3.40 7.88
CA ALA A 149 5.47 -3.73 6.90
C ALA A 149 4.20 -2.93 7.13
N LEU A 150 3.63 -2.41 6.05
CA LEU A 150 2.31 -1.80 6.03
C LEU A 150 1.25 -2.87 6.33
N LEU A 151 0.21 -2.43 7.02
CA LEU A 151 -0.93 -3.21 7.45
C LEU A 151 -2.20 -2.45 7.10
N LEU A 152 -3.05 -3.10 6.30
CA LEU A 152 -4.45 -2.75 6.12
C LEU A 152 -5.32 -3.68 6.98
N ASP A 153 -6.22 -3.09 7.78
CA ASP A 153 -7.18 -3.82 8.60
C ASP A 153 -8.62 -3.67 8.09
N LEU A 154 -9.01 -4.61 7.22
CA LEU A 154 -10.38 -4.74 6.72
C LEU A 154 -11.29 -5.60 7.63
N SER A 155 -10.80 -6.00 8.82
CA SER A 155 -11.61 -6.78 9.76
C SER A 155 -12.73 -5.95 10.37
N ARG A 156 -13.79 -6.63 10.82
CA ARG A 156 -14.95 -5.97 11.42
C ARG A 156 -14.61 -5.19 12.69
N ASN A 157 -13.68 -5.69 13.51
CA ASN A 157 -13.36 -5.14 14.83
C ASN A 157 -12.12 -4.23 14.84
N GLY A 158 -11.40 -4.08 13.73
CA GLY A 158 -10.27 -3.15 13.64
C GLY A 158 -9.08 -3.50 14.53
N SER A 159 -8.97 -4.76 14.99
CA SER A 159 -8.01 -5.17 16.01
C SER A 159 -6.73 -5.82 15.45
N LYS A 160 -6.50 -5.81 14.13
CA LYS A 160 -5.33 -6.45 13.51
C LYS A 160 -4.07 -5.65 13.84
N ARG A 161 -3.07 -6.29 14.44
CA ARG A 161 -1.83 -5.65 14.88
C ARG A 161 -0.59 -6.02 14.05
N PHE A 162 -0.65 -7.10 13.29
CA PHE A 162 0.51 -7.67 12.61
C PHE A 162 0.22 -7.88 11.13
N CYS A 163 1.21 -7.58 10.27
CA CYS A 163 1.10 -7.71 8.81
C CYS A 163 0.76 -9.14 8.38
N SER A 164 1.19 -10.14 9.18
CA SER A 164 1.01 -11.56 8.89
C SER A 164 0.92 -12.41 10.16
N VAL A 165 0.40 -13.63 10.00
CA VAL A 165 0.40 -14.66 11.05
C VAL A 165 1.82 -14.96 11.54
N ARG A 166 2.83 -14.92 10.65
CA ARG A 166 4.25 -15.10 11.01
C ARG A 166 4.70 -14.08 12.05
N CYS A 167 4.43 -12.79 11.82
CA CYS A 167 4.77 -11.74 12.79
C CYS A 167 4.02 -11.92 14.11
N GLY A 168 2.72 -12.24 14.06
CA GLY A 168 1.92 -12.49 15.27
C GLY A 168 2.46 -13.65 16.10
N ASN A 169 2.77 -14.78 15.46
CA ASN A 169 3.35 -15.95 16.13
C ASN A 169 4.73 -15.64 16.72
N ARG A 170 5.58 -14.90 16.00
CA ARG A 170 6.91 -14.49 16.47
C ARG A 170 6.82 -13.68 17.77
N VAL A 171 5.98 -12.65 17.80
CA VAL A 171 5.79 -11.80 19.00
C VAL A 171 5.23 -12.61 20.17
N ASN A 172 4.26 -13.49 19.92
CA ASN A 172 3.70 -14.37 20.95
C ASN A 172 4.74 -15.32 21.57
N MET A 173 5.63 -15.89 20.74
CA MET A 173 6.71 -16.75 21.21
C MET A 173 7.73 -16.00 22.07
N ILE A 174 8.13 -14.79 21.66
CA ILE A 174 9.04 -13.94 22.45
C ILE A 174 8.42 -13.65 23.82
N ALA A 175 7.17 -13.20 23.85
CA ALA A 175 6.46 -12.88 25.09
C ALA A 175 6.29 -14.12 25.98
N PHE A 176 6.06 -15.30 25.41
CA PHE A 176 5.99 -16.56 26.16
C PHE A 176 7.33 -16.94 26.82
N ARG A 177 8.45 -16.78 26.10
CA ARG A 177 9.80 -17.04 26.65
C ARG A 177 10.14 -16.08 27.79
N ALA A 178 9.91 -14.77 27.60
CA ALA A 178 10.14 -13.77 28.64
C ALA A 178 9.36 -14.06 29.94
N ARG A 179 8.10 -14.52 29.82
CA ARG A 179 7.29 -14.92 30.98
C ARG A 179 7.84 -16.17 31.69
N LYS A 180 8.43 -17.12 30.96
CA LYS A 180 9.07 -18.30 31.57
C LYS A 180 10.35 -17.93 32.31
N GLU A 181 11.12 -16.99 31.78
CA GLU A 181 12.37 -16.52 32.39
C GLU A 181 12.12 -15.63 33.62
N SER A 182 11.02 -14.86 33.62
CA SER A 182 10.64 -13.98 34.75
C SER A 182 9.83 -14.69 35.85
N GLY A 183 9.40 -15.93 35.61
CA GLY A 183 8.64 -16.77 36.54
C GLY A 183 9.49 -17.86 37.21
N ALA A 184 10.81 -17.81 37.05
CA ALA A 184 11.82 -18.56 37.79
C ALA A 184 12.54 -17.61 38.77
#